data_AF-A0A954JHP5-F1
#
_entry.id   AF-A0A954JHP5-F1
#
_cell.length_a   1.000
_cell.length_b   1.000
_cell.length_c   1.000
_cell.angle_alpha   90.00
_cell.angle_beta   90.00
_cell.angle_gamma   90.00
#
_symmetry.space_group_name_H-M   'P 1'
#
loop_
_entity.id
_entity.type
_entity.pdbx_description
1 polymer ?
#
loop_
_entity_poly.entity_id
_entity_poly.type
_entity_poly.pdbx_seq_one_letter_code
_entity_poly.pdbx_strand_id
1 'polypeptide(L)'
;MIFNTPRDVLSFVRECLEDADVDRLYGAVMEPTDELWRERIFEALRQIEASDTLEEVFLAEKCFPKTETEYKLGGHSQRTRHIHFDLIRVRRRWRLKKIWMCR
;
A
#
# COMPACT_ATOMS: atom_id res chain seq x y z
N MET A 1 9.86 -8.25 0.75
CA MET A 1 10.38 -6.87 0.90
C MET A 1 10.30 -6.41 2.35
N ILE A 2 11.16 -5.46 2.76
CA ILE A 2 11.17 -4.83 4.10
C ILE A 2 11.05 -3.32 3.92
N PHE A 3 10.27 -2.67 4.77
CA PHE A 3 10.08 -1.22 4.78
C PHE A 3 10.49 -0.64 6.13
N ASN A 4 11.10 0.55 6.13
CA ASN A 4 11.54 1.23 7.36
C ASN A 4 10.61 2.38 7.74
N THR A 5 9.93 2.98 6.75
CA THR A 5 8.93 4.02 6.95
C THR A 5 7.67 3.76 6.11
N PRO A 6 6.53 4.38 6.48
CA PRO A 6 5.35 4.38 5.62
C PRO A 6 5.60 4.98 4.23
N ARG A 7 6.46 6.00 4.14
CA ARG A 7 6.87 6.60 2.87
C ARG A 7 7.60 5.60 1.98
N ASP A 8 8.43 4.72 2.55
CA ASP A 8 9.13 3.68 1.77
C ASP A 8 8.12 2.76 1.06
N VAL A 9 6.99 2.47 1.71
CA VAL A 9 5.90 1.66 1.14
C VAL A 9 5.30 2.38 -0.06
N LEU A 10 4.94 3.66 0.10
CA LEU A 10 4.31 4.45 -0.96
C LEU A 10 5.28 4.71 -2.13
N SER A 11 6.57 4.91 -1.85
CA SER A 11 7.61 5.04 -2.88
C SER A 11 7.73 3.77 -3.70
N PHE A 12 7.77 2.61 -3.05
CA PHE A 12 7.77 1.32 -3.73
C PHE A 12 6.51 1.11 -4.59
N VAL A 13 5.33 1.47 -4.08
CA VAL A 13 4.09 1.39 -4.85
C VAL A 13 4.18 2.29 -6.07
N ARG A 14 4.62 3.53 -5.92
CA ARG A 14 4.77 4.49 -7.03
C ARG A 14 5.72 3.95 -8.11
N GLU A 15 6.88 3.41 -7.74
CA GLU A 15 7.80 2.76 -8.68
C GLU A 15 7.10 1.65 -9.49
N CYS A 16 6.31 0.81 -8.82
CA CYS A 16 5.56 -0.25 -9.53
C CYS A 16 4.51 0.35 -10.49
N LEU A 17 3.86 1.46 -10.13
CA LEU A 17 2.90 2.15 -11.00
C LEU A 17 3.58 2.80 -12.21
N GLU A 18 4.75 3.41 -12.02
CA GLU A 18 5.57 4.01 -13.08
C GLU A 18 6.04 2.96 -14.09
N ASP A 19 6.48 1.79 -13.59
CA ASP A 19 6.93 0.66 -14.42
C ASP A 19 5.76 -0.17 -15.00
N ALA A 20 4.50 0.15 -14.63
CA ALA A 20 3.31 -0.66 -14.90
C ALA A 20 3.46 -2.14 -14.46
N ASP A 21 4.22 -2.39 -13.40
CA ASP A 21 4.60 -3.72 -12.92
C ASP A 21 3.68 -4.20 -11.79
N VAL A 22 2.52 -4.76 -12.20
CA VAL A 22 1.50 -5.30 -11.29
C VAL A 22 2.06 -6.50 -10.50
N ASP A 23 2.83 -7.35 -11.15
CA ASP A 23 3.37 -8.57 -10.55
C ASP A 23 4.41 -8.27 -9.47
N ARG A 24 5.25 -7.25 -9.65
CA ARG A 24 6.18 -6.79 -8.62
C ARG A 24 5.44 -6.25 -7.40
N LEU A 25 4.37 -5.48 -7.58
CA LEU A 25 3.58 -4.96 -6.47
C LEU A 25 2.97 -6.10 -5.64
N TYR A 26 2.28 -7.04 -6.30
CA TYR A 26 1.60 -8.15 -5.63
C TYR A 26 2.53 -9.32 -5.29
N GLY A 27 3.74 -9.38 -5.84
CA GLY A 27 4.79 -10.28 -5.37
C GLY A 27 5.43 -9.84 -4.05
N ALA A 28 5.27 -8.56 -3.67
CA ALA A 28 5.77 -8.03 -2.42
C ALA A 28 4.84 -8.25 -1.22
N VAL A 29 3.54 -8.51 -1.46
CA VAL A 29 2.56 -8.79 -0.40
C VAL A 29 2.76 -10.21 0.18
N MET A 30 2.46 -10.39 1.46
CA MET A 30 2.57 -11.71 2.12
C MET A 30 1.32 -12.57 1.92
N GLU A 31 0.15 -11.93 1.86
CA GLU A 31 -1.14 -12.58 1.65
C GLU A 31 -1.65 -12.25 0.26
N PRO A 32 -2.16 -13.25 -0.49
CA PRO A 32 -2.62 -13.01 -1.86
C PRO A 32 -3.83 -12.09 -1.87
N THR A 33 -3.79 -11.13 -2.79
CA THR A 33 -4.97 -10.40 -3.26
C THR A 33 -5.56 -11.17 -4.44
N ASP A 34 -6.89 -11.28 -4.49
CA ASP A 34 -7.63 -11.88 -5.61
C ASP A 34 -7.27 -11.17 -6.92
N GLU A 35 -7.02 -11.93 -7.99
CA GLU A 35 -6.54 -11.40 -9.28
C GLU A 35 -7.45 -10.33 -9.88
N LEU A 36 -8.77 -10.52 -9.80
CA LEU A 36 -9.75 -9.53 -10.29
C LEU A 36 -9.60 -8.19 -9.59
N TRP A 37 -9.22 -8.22 -8.30
CA TRP A 37 -9.01 -7.03 -7.51
C TRP A 37 -7.64 -6.41 -7.73
N ARG A 38 -6.64 -7.18 -8.14
CA ARG A 38 -5.28 -6.65 -8.39
C ARG A 38 -5.29 -5.55 -9.43
N GLU A 39 -5.87 -5.83 -10.58
CA GLU A 39 -5.94 -4.87 -11.68
C GLU A 39 -6.76 -3.63 -11.31
N ARG A 40 -7.92 -3.83 -10.65
CA ARG A 40 -8.79 -2.74 -10.21
C ARG A 40 -8.12 -1.82 -9.18
N ILE A 41 -7.44 -2.40 -8.20
CA ILE A 41 -6.70 -1.65 -7.18
C ILE A 41 -5.53 -0.90 -7.85
N PHE A 42 -4.78 -1.58 -8.73
CA PHE A 42 -3.65 -0.98 -9.42
C PHE A 42 -4.07 0.25 -10.24
N GLU A 43 -5.13 0.12 -11.04
CA GLU A 43 -5.69 1.23 -11.81
C GLU A 43 -6.20 2.36 -10.90
N ALA A 44 -6.88 2.03 -9.79
CA ALA A 44 -7.32 3.03 -8.83
C ALA A 44 -6.14 3.77 -8.17
N LEU A 45 -5.03 3.09 -7.90
CA LEU A 45 -3.81 3.72 -7.37
C LEU A 45 -3.15 4.65 -8.41
N ARG A 46 -3.11 4.27 -9.70
CA ARG A 46 -2.65 5.18 -10.77
C ARG A 46 -3.47 6.44 -10.84
N GLN A 47 -4.79 6.32 -10.73
CA GLN A 47 -5.68 7.48 -10.78
C GLN A 47 -5.51 8.40 -9.57
N ILE A 48 -5.22 7.84 -8.38
CA ILE A 48 -4.87 8.65 -7.20
C ILE A 48 -3.53 9.37 -7.43
N GLU A 49 -2.51 8.65 -7.91
CA GLU A 49 -1.19 9.25 -8.15
C GLU A 49 -1.26 10.41 -9.16
N ALA A 50 -2.11 10.27 -10.19
CA ALA A 50 -2.32 11.31 -11.19
C ALA A 50 -3.08 12.55 -10.66
N SER A 51 -3.86 12.44 -9.58
CA SER A 51 -4.67 13.56 -9.04
C SER A 51 -4.07 14.23 -7.80
N ASP A 52 -3.63 13.45 -6.81
CA ASP A 52 -3.29 13.95 -5.47
C ASP A 52 -2.01 13.31 -4.90
N THR A 53 -1.28 12.48 -5.66
CA THR A 53 -0.16 11.64 -5.19
C THR A 53 -0.54 10.66 -4.07
N LEU A 54 0.13 9.51 -4.04
CA LEU A 54 -0.06 8.51 -2.98
C LEU A 54 0.36 9.05 -1.61
N GLU A 55 1.41 9.88 -1.53
CA GLU A 55 1.85 10.45 -0.25
C GLU A 55 0.77 11.35 0.36
N GLU A 56 0.18 12.31 -0.38
CA GLU A 56 -0.82 13.19 0.23
C GLU A 56 -2.12 12.46 0.60
N VAL A 57 -2.44 11.37 -0.10
CA VAL A 57 -3.65 10.58 0.15
C VAL A 57 -3.47 9.59 1.31
N PHE A 58 -2.32 8.90 1.40
CA PHE A 58 -2.13 7.77 2.31
C PHE A 58 -1.19 8.06 3.49
N LEU A 59 -0.28 9.03 3.37
CA LEU A 59 0.75 9.28 4.39
C LEU A 59 0.18 10.10 5.57
N ALA A 60 -0.43 9.42 6.53
CA ALA A 60 -0.88 10.06 7.77
C ALA A 60 0.27 10.32 8.75
N GLU A 61 1.23 9.38 8.84
CA GLU A 61 2.32 9.42 9.81
C GLU A 61 3.68 9.25 9.12
N LYS A 62 4.73 9.89 9.66
CA LYS A 62 6.08 9.82 9.08
C LYS A 62 6.83 8.53 9.44
N CYS A 63 6.43 7.86 10.52
CA CYS A 63 7.13 6.71 11.09
C CYS A 63 6.14 5.60 11.41
N PHE A 64 6.60 4.35 11.31
CA PHE A 64 5.83 3.23 11.83
C PHE A 64 5.73 3.28 13.37
N PRO A 65 4.64 2.76 13.95
CA PRO A 65 4.49 2.67 15.39
C PRO A 65 5.59 1.80 16.02
N LYS A 66 6.11 2.24 17.17
CA LYS A 66 7.22 1.55 17.87
C LYS A 66 6.77 0.29 18.60
N THR A 67 5.51 0.22 19.04
CA THR A 67 5.00 -0.84 19.90
C THR A 67 4.05 -1.79 19.17
N GLU A 68 3.36 -1.33 18.14
CA GLU A 68 2.36 -2.12 17.43
C GLU A 68 2.98 -3.19 16.52
N THR A 69 2.20 -4.23 16.23
CA THR A 69 2.58 -5.32 15.33
C THR A 69 1.90 -5.23 13.97
N GLU A 70 0.86 -4.41 13.84
CA GLU A 70 0.17 -4.15 12.60
C GLU A 70 0.09 -2.64 12.38
N TYR A 71 -0.01 -2.22 11.13
CA TYR A 71 -0.16 -0.82 10.76
C TYR A 71 -0.92 -0.75 9.45
N LYS A 72 -1.85 0.21 9.31
CA LYS A 72 -2.68 0.35 8.13
C LYS A 72 -2.46 1.70 7.48
N LEU A 73 -2.21 1.69 6.19
CA LEU A 73 -2.30 2.89 5.35
C LEU A 73 -3.60 2.87 4.56
N GLY A 74 -4.24 4.03 4.46
CA GLY A 74 -5.52 4.18 3.80
C GLY A 74 -6.70 4.15 4.75
N GLY A 75 -7.89 3.94 4.20
CA GLY A 75 -9.12 4.14 4.97
C GLY A 75 -10.36 4.05 4.11
N HIS A 76 -11.52 4.15 4.76
CA HIS A 76 -12.84 4.13 4.12
C HIS A 76 -13.19 5.42 3.37
N SER A 77 -12.24 6.34 3.18
CA SER A 77 -12.49 7.60 2.52
C SER A 77 -12.62 7.43 1.00
N GLN A 78 -13.39 8.32 0.38
CA GLN A 78 -13.45 8.42 -1.08
C GLN A 78 -12.07 8.79 -1.68
N ARG A 79 -11.29 9.61 -0.97
CA ARG A 79 -9.95 10.05 -1.40
C ARG A 79 -8.98 8.88 -1.56
N THR A 80 -9.00 7.95 -0.61
CA THR A 80 -8.23 6.70 -0.67
C THR A 80 -8.86 5.65 -1.59
N ARG A 81 -10.02 5.96 -2.21
CA ARG A 81 -10.83 5.02 -3.00
C ARG A 81 -11.10 3.70 -2.28
N HIS A 82 -11.26 3.77 -0.96
CA HIS A 82 -11.44 2.62 -0.09
C HIS A 82 -10.30 1.57 -0.16
N ILE A 83 -9.11 1.96 -0.60
CA ILE A 83 -7.93 1.10 -0.65
C ILE A 83 -7.23 1.12 0.71
N HIS A 84 -6.73 -0.05 1.10
CA HIS A 84 -6.00 -0.30 2.32
C HIS A 84 -4.71 -1.06 2.01
N PHE A 85 -3.62 -0.61 2.64
CA PHE A 85 -2.37 -1.35 2.74
C PHE A 85 -2.20 -1.80 4.18
N ASP A 86 -2.32 -3.08 4.43
CA ASP A 86 -2.05 -3.66 5.74
C ASP A 86 -0.57 -4.03 5.80
N LEU A 87 0.11 -3.56 6.83
CA LEU A 87 1.50 -3.89 7.15
C LEU A 87 1.57 -4.67 8.45
N ILE A 88 2.53 -5.58 8.53
CA ILE A 88 2.79 -6.40 9.72
C ILE A 88 4.27 -6.37 10.08
N ARG A 89 4.54 -6.31 11.38
CA ARG A 89 5.90 -6.31 11.94
C ARG A 89 6.32 -7.74 12.27
N VAL A 90 7.24 -8.28 11.49
CA VAL A 90 7.83 -9.62 11.66
C VAL A 90 9.28 -9.48 12.09
N ARG A 91 9.66 -10.00 13.27
CA ARG A 91 11.03 -9.93 13.80
C ARG A 91 11.62 -8.51 13.76
N ARG A 92 10.82 -7.51 14.19
CA ARG A 92 11.14 -6.06 14.20
C ARG A 92 11.22 -5.39 12.82
N ARG A 93 10.83 -6.06 11.74
CA ARG A 93 10.83 -5.50 10.38
C ARG A 93 9.40 -5.39 9.85
N TRP A 94 9.07 -4.25 9.24
CA TRP A 94 7.76 -4.06 8.62
C TRP A 94 7.74 -4.66 7.22
N ARG A 95 6.66 -5.39 6.93
CA ARG A 95 6.40 -6.01 5.63
C ARG A 95 4.97 -5.70 5.22
N LEU A 96 4.75 -5.59 3.92
CA LEU A 96 3.42 -5.45 3.36
C LEU A 96 2.68 -6.78 3.48
N LYS A 97 1.64 -6.82 4.30
CA LYS A 97 0.81 -8.00 4.54
C LYS A 97 -0.12 -8.21 3.36
N LYS A 98 -0.94 -7.20 3.04
CA LYS A 98 -1.98 -7.28 2.02
C LYS A 98 -2.31 -5.89 1.47
N ILE A 99 -2.70 -5.84 0.19
CA ILE A 99 -3.37 -4.67 -0.40
C ILE A 99 -4.79 -5.08 -0.77
N TRP A 100 -5.78 -4.32 -0.35
CA TRP A 100 -7.18 -4.65 -0.58
C TRP A 100 -8.04 -3.39 -0.68
N MET A 101 -9.26 -3.55 -1.22
CA MET A 101 -10.26 -2.50 -1.36
C MET A 101 -11.53 -2.92 -0.64
N CYS A 102 -12.17 -2.02 0.12
CA CYS A 102 -13.49 -2.31 0.71
C CYS A 102 -14.55 -2.42 -0.39
N ARG A 103 -15.59 -3.19 -0.10
CA ARG A 103 -16.83 -3.19 -0.89
C ARG A 103 -17.74 -2.04 -0.49
#